data_AF-A0A3D6C5I1-F1
#
_entry.id   AF-A0A3D6C5I1-F1
#
_cell.length_a   1.000
_cell.length_b   1.000
_cell.length_c   1.000
_cell.angle_alpha   90.00
_cell.angle_beta   90.00
_cell.angle_gamma   90.00
#
_symmetry.space_group_name_H-M   'P 1'
#
loop_
_entity.id
_entity.type
_entity.pdbx_description
1 polymer ?
#
loop_
_entity_poly.entity_id
_entity_poly.type
_entity_poly.pdbx_seq_one_letter_code
_entity_poly.pdbx_strand_id
1 'polypeptide(L)'
;MSLQGLERDNILTDNLEEIEKAALRAKDLVAQILTFARHTDENVAPIRIYPIINEALKFIRASIPSTIEIKTDIRRTAYVTADPTNVHQIVMNLCTNA
;
A
#
# COMPACT_ATOMS: atom_id res chain seq x y z
N MET A 1 29.84 -30.69 29.24
CA MET A 1 29.57 -30.35 27.82
C MET A 1 30.29 -29.04 27.52
N SER A 2 31.20 -29.05 26.55
CA SER A 2 32.12 -27.95 26.25
C SER A 2 31.37 -26.72 25.69
N LEU A 3 31.83 -25.52 26.05
CA LEU A 3 31.30 -24.22 25.62
C LEU A 3 31.09 -24.11 24.09
N GLN A 4 31.89 -24.83 23.30
CA GLN A 4 31.77 -24.92 21.83
C GLN A 4 30.46 -25.55 21.33
N GLY A 5 29.80 -26.41 22.10
CA GLY A 5 28.51 -26.98 21.73
C GLY A 5 27.36 -25.98 21.87
N LEU A 6 27.41 -25.18 22.94
CA LEU A 6 26.40 -24.14 23.24
C LEU A 6 26.51 -22.96 22.26
N GLU A 7 27.72 -22.55 21.86
CA GLU A 7 27.90 -21.50 20.85
C GLU A 7 27.42 -21.95 19.46
N ARG A 8 27.63 -23.23 19.09
CA ARG A 8 27.15 -23.77 17.81
C ARG A 8 25.63 -23.88 17.77
N ASP A 9 25.01 -24.31 18.86
CA ASP A 9 23.54 -24.35 18.95
C ASP A 9 22.96 -22.95 18.84
N ASN A 10 23.56 -21.95 19.50
CA ASN A 10 23.11 -20.56 19.42
C ASN A 10 23.19 -20.00 17.99
N ILE A 11 24.30 -20.26 17.27
CA ILE A 11 24.46 -19.84 15.87
C ILE A 11 23.45 -20.55 14.96
N LEU A 12 23.14 -21.82 15.22
CA LEU A 12 22.14 -22.57 14.45
C LEU A 12 20.73 -22.02 14.67
N THR A 13 20.37 -21.70 15.92
CA THR A 13 19.07 -21.08 16.24
C THR A 13 18.95 -19.69 15.63
N ASP A 14 19.99 -18.85 15.72
CA ASP A 14 19.99 -17.51 15.13
C ASP A 14 19.82 -17.55 13.61
N ASN A 15 20.49 -18.49 12.95
CA ASN A 15 20.35 -18.68 11.51
C ASN A 15 18.95 -19.15 11.11
N LEU A 16 18.34 -20.05 11.88
CA LEU A 16 16.98 -20.52 11.63
C LEU A 16 15.95 -19.39 11.81
N GLU A 17 16.12 -18.55 12.83
CA GLU A 17 15.26 -17.38 13.04
C GLU A 17 15.36 -16.37 11.89
N GLU A 18 16.57 -16.11 11.38
CA GLU A 18 16.73 -15.20 10.23
C GLU A 18 16.14 -15.79 8.95
N ILE A 19 16.27 -17.11 8.72
CA ILE A 19 15.61 -17.78 7.60
C ILE A 19 14.09 -17.67 7.70
N GLU A 20 13.52 -17.90 8.89
CA GLU A 20 12.08 -17.78 9.13
C GLU A 20 11.59 -16.34 8.88
N LYS A 21 12.27 -15.33 9.45
CA LYS A 21 11.95 -13.92 9.20
C LYS A 21 12.01 -13.57 7.73
N ALA A 22 13.04 -14.02 7.01
CA ALA A 22 13.19 -13.77 5.59
C ALA A 22 12.06 -14.44 4.78
N ALA A 23 11.70 -15.68 5.10
CA ALA A 23 10.62 -16.40 4.45
C ALA A 23 9.25 -15.72 4.68
N LEU A 24 8.98 -15.25 5.90
CA LEU A 24 7.77 -14.49 6.21
C LEU A 24 7.70 -13.18 5.43
N ARG A 25 8.78 -12.41 5.36
CA ARG A 25 8.85 -11.20 4.55
C ARG A 25 8.63 -11.49 3.06
N ALA A 26 9.22 -12.56 2.54
CA ALA A 26 9.04 -12.96 1.14
C ALA A 26 7.58 -13.35 0.86
N LYS A 27 6.95 -14.11 1.77
CA LYS A 27 5.52 -14.44 1.70
C LYS A 27 4.66 -13.18 1.64
N ASP A 28 4.91 -12.21 2.51
CA ASP A 28 4.14 -10.97 2.56
C ASP A 28 4.30 -10.15 1.27
N LEU A 29 5.51 -10.09 0.72
CA LEU A 29 5.78 -9.42 -0.55
C LEU A 29 5.06 -10.12 -1.72
N VAL A 30 5.10 -11.45 -1.79
CA VAL A 30 4.35 -12.22 -2.80
C VAL A 30 2.84 -12.01 -2.64
N ALA A 31 2.32 -11.95 -1.41
CA ALA A 31 0.90 -11.68 -1.16
C ALA A 31 0.48 -10.30 -1.65
N GLN A 32 1.32 -9.28 -1.47
CA GLN A 32 1.08 -7.93 -2.03
C GLN A 32 1.07 -7.97 -3.56
N ILE A 33 2.04 -8.63 -4.19
CA ILE A 33 2.10 -8.79 -5.65
C ILE A 33 0.86 -9.50 -6.18
N LEU A 34 0.46 -10.62 -5.57
CA LEU A 34 -0.72 -11.39 -5.98
C LEU A 34 -2.01 -10.61 -5.77
N THR A 35 -2.09 -9.79 -4.72
CA THR A 35 -3.25 -8.91 -4.47
C THR A 35 -3.35 -7.84 -5.56
N PHE A 36 -2.22 -7.28 -6.00
CA PHE A 36 -2.17 -6.34 -7.12
C PHE A 36 -2.51 -7.02 -8.47
N ALA A 37 -1.96 -8.22 -8.71
CA ALA A 37 -2.18 -8.97 -9.94
C ALA A 37 -3.61 -9.48 -10.08
N ARG A 38 -4.26 -9.80 -8.95
CA ARG A 38 -5.67 -10.18 -8.88
C ARG A 38 -6.55 -8.92 -8.98
N HIS A 39 -6.55 -8.29 -10.15
CA HIS A 39 -7.63 -7.38 -10.55
C HIS A 39 -8.93 -8.19 -10.58
N THR A 40 -9.65 -8.17 -9.47
CA THR A 40 -11.05 -8.60 -9.34
C THR A 40 -11.91 -7.82 -10.32
N ASP A 41 -12.97 -8.46 -10.84
CA ASP A 41 -13.97 -7.88 -11.75
C ASP A 41 -14.15 -6.38 -11.53
N GLU A 42 -13.55 -5.57 -12.41
CA GLU A 42 -13.63 -4.13 -12.30
C GLU A 42 -15.10 -3.74 -12.50
N ASN A 43 -15.74 -3.16 -11.48
CA ASN A 43 -17.09 -2.60 -11.61
C ASN A 43 -16.97 -1.23 -12.29
N VAL A 44 -16.49 -1.25 -13.53
CA VAL A 44 -16.27 -0.06 -14.33
C VAL A 44 -17.63 0.52 -14.71
N ALA A 45 -17.87 1.76 -14.31
CA ALA A 45 -19.06 2.50 -14.70
C ALA A 45 -18.71 3.95 -15.00
N PRO A 46 -19.58 4.70 -15.71
CA PRO A 46 -19.47 6.15 -15.77
C PRO A 46 -19.67 6.76 -14.38
N ILE A 47 -18.63 7.38 -13.85
CA ILE A 47 -18.61 7.97 -12.50
C ILE A 47 -18.24 9.44 -12.55
N ARG A 48 -18.78 10.25 -11.64
CA ARG A 48 -18.30 11.61 -11.40
C ARG A 48 -17.01 11.55 -10.62
N ILE A 49 -15.93 12.07 -11.17
CA ILE A 49 -14.60 11.96 -10.56
C ILE A 49 -14.41 12.90 -9.36
N TYR A 50 -15.03 14.09 -9.42
CA TYR A 50 -14.90 15.13 -8.40
C TYR A 50 -15.19 14.64 -6.96
N PRO A 51 -16.33 13.98 -6.65
CA PRO A 51 -16.61 13.55 -5.27
C PRO A 51 -15.56 12.58 -4.73
N ILE A 52 -15.03 11.69 -5.58
CA ILE A 52 -14.04 10.67 -5.22
C ILE A 52 -12.70 11.32 -4.86
N ILE A 53 -12.20 12.22 -5.73
CA ILE A 53 -10.95 12.95 -5.46
C ILE A 53 -11.11 13.84 -4.23
N ASN A 54 -12.23 14.55 -4.11
CA ASN A 54 -12.48 15.45 -2.99
C ASN A 54 -12.56 14.72 -1.64
N GLU A 55 -13.04 13.48 -1.63
CA GLU A 55 -13.00 12.63 -0.44
C GLU A 55 -11.57 12.18 -0.12
N ALA A 56 -10.82 11.67 -1.09
CA ALA A 56 -9.41 11.27 -0.90
C ALA A 56 -8.56 12.42 -0.36
N LEU A 57 -8.73 13.63 -0.88
CA LEU A 57 -8.01 14.82 -0.42
C LEU A 57 -8.28 15.18 1.05
N LYS A 58 -9.47 14.89 1.57
CA LYS A 58 -9.75 15.09 3.00
C LYS A 58 -8.94 14.12 3.87
N PHE A 59 -8.81 12.87 3.43
CA PHE A 59 -7.99 11.87 4.11
C PHE A 59 -6.51 12.24 4.05
N ILE A 60 -6.00 12.63 2.88
CA ILE A 60 -4.62 13.09 2.68
C ILE A 60 -4.34 14.30 3.58
N ARG A 61 -5.25 15.27 3.65
CA ARG A 61 -5.07 16.45 4.50
C ARG A 61 -4.86 16.08 5.98
N ALA A 62 -5.48 15.00 6.46
CA ALA A 62 -5.31 14.52 7.82
C ALA A 62 -3.98 13.75 8.03
N SER A 63 -3.39 13.17 6.98
CA SER A 63 -2.14 12.40 7.08
C SER A 63 -0.87 13.23 6.84
N ILE A 64 -0.96 14.36 6.14
CA ILE A 64 0.21 15.21 5.84
C ILE A 64 0.29 16.47 6.73
N PRO A 65 1.51 16.96 7.07
CA PRO A 65 1.70 18.15 7.90
C PRO A 65 0.99 19.41 7.37
N SER A 66 0.42 20.21 8.27
CA SER A 66 -0.31 21.45 7.93
C SER A 66 0.53 22.51 7.22
N THR A 67 1.87 22.39 7.29
CA THR A 67 2.83 23.24 6.57
C THR A 67 2.88 22.97 5.06
N ILE A 68 2.36 21.84 4.60
CA ILE A 68 2.29 21.49 3.17
C ILE A 68 0.98 22.01 2.59
N GLU A 69 1.05 22.87 1.57
CA GLU A 69 -0.13 23.41 0.88
C GLU A 69 -0.70 22.38 -0.13
N ILE A 70 -2.02 22.18 -0.13
CA ILE A 70 -2.70 21.34 -1.14
C ILE A 70 -3.49 22.26 -2.08
N LYS A 71 -3.06 22.37 -3.34
CA LYS A 71 -3.78 23.09 -4.40
C LYS A 71 -4.53 22.11 -5.28
N THR A 72 -5.77 22.43 -5.62
CA THR A 72 -6.62 21.58 -6.45
C THR A 72 -7.22 22.38 -7.59
N ASP A 73 -7.15 21.83 -8.80
CA ASP A 73 -7.88 22.31 -9.96
C ASP A 73 -8.61 21.10 -10.56
N ILE A 74 -9.87 20.93 -10.18
CA ILE A 74 -10.67 19.74 -10.51
C ILE A 74 -11.99 20.17 -11.12
N ARG A 75 -12.25 19.70 -12.34
CA ARG A 75 -13.52 19.93 -13.02
C ARG A 75 -14.65 19.14 -12.37
N ARG A 76 -15.62 19.86 -11.78
CA ARG A 76 -16.76 19.28 -11.05
C ARG A 76 -17.71 18.41 -11.89
N THR A 77 -17.77 18.68 -13.19
CA THR A 77 -18.67 18.01 -14.14
C THR A 77 -18.00 16.89 -14.93
N ALA A 78 -16.74 16.56 -14.64
CA ALA A 78 -16.02 15.51 -15.35
C ALA A 78 -16.56 14.12 -14.95
N TYR A 79 -16.81 13.32 -15.99
CA TYR A 79 -17.13 11.90 -15.87
C TYR A 79 -16.01 11.07 -16.49
N VAL A 80 -15.73 9.93 -15.87
CA VAL A 80 -14.78 8.94 -16.38
C VAL A 80 -15.41 7.55 -16.25
N THR A 81 -14.97 6.62 -17.08
CA THR A 81 -15.37 5.21 -17.01
C THR A 81 -14.31 4.48 -16.20
N ALA A 82 -14.60 4.21 -14.92
CA ALA A 82 -13.65 3.62 -13.98
C ALA A 82 -14.37 2.93 -12.81
N ASP A 83 -13.66 2.07 -12.08
CA ASP A 83 -14.08 1.64 -10.74
C ASP A 83 -13.74 2.76 -9.72
N PRO A 84 -14.72 3.28 -8.93
CA PRO A 84 -14.49 4.31 -7.93
C PRO A 84 -13.36 3.99 -6.93
N THR A 85 -13.26 2.72 -6.52
CA THR A 85 -12.29 2.24 -5.53
C THR A 85 -10.88 2.34 -6.09
N ASN A 86 -10.68 1.94 -7.35
CA ASN A 86 -9.39 2.04 -8.02
C ASN A 86 -8.97 3.50 -8.18
N VAL A 87 -9.88 4.39 -8.56
CA VAL A 87 -9.58 5.83 -8.66
C VAL A 87 -9.18 6.41 -7.30
N HIS A 88 -9.92 6.07 -6.23
CA HIS A 88 -9.58 6.51 -4.88
C HIS A 88 -8.19 6.04 -4.46
N GLN A 89 -7.88 4.76 -4.69
CA GLN A 89 -6.57 4.17 -4.34
C GLN A 89 -5.43 4.81 -5.13
N ILE A 90 -5.62 5.09 -6.42
CA ILE A 90 -4.63 5.79 -7.25
C ILE A 90 -4.33 7.16 -6.64
N VAL A 91 -5.34 7.94 -6.28
CA VAL A 91 -5.14 9.27 -5.67
C VAL A 91 -4.40 9.16 -4.34
N MET A 92 -4.80 8.23 -3.47
CA MET A 92 -4.13 7.99 -2.19
C MET A 92 -2.65 7.61 -2.38
N ASN A 93 -2.36 6.72 -3.31
CA ASN A 93 -0.99 6.28 -3.61
C ASN A 93 -0.13 7.42 -4.15
N LEU A 94 -0.65 8.20 -5.09
CA LEU A 94 0.07 9.32 -5.68
C LEU A 94 0.40 10.39 -4.63
N CYS A 95 -0.54 10.71 -3.74
CA CYS A 95 -0.30 11.74 -2.73
C CYS A 95 0.52 11.25 -1.53
N THR A 96 0.57 9.94 -1.26
CA THR A 96 1.45 9.38 -0.22
C THR A 96 2.90 9.30 -0.70
N ASN A 97 3.12 9.11 -2.00
CA ASN A 97 4.45 8.98 -2.59
C ASN A 97 5.08 10.30 -3.04
N ALA A 98 4.32 11.41 -3.03
CA ALA A 98 4.79 12.75 -3.43
C ALA A 98 5.44 13.49 -2.27
#